data_AF-A0A3M2CBH5-F1
#
_entry.id   AF-A0A3M2CBH5-F1
#
_cell.length_a   1.000
_cell.length_b   1.000
_cell.length_c   1.000
_cell.angle_alpha   90.00
_cell.angle_beta   90.00
_cell.angle_gamma   90.00
#
_symmetry.space_group_name_H-M   'P 1'
#
loop_
_entity.id
_entity.type
_entity.pdbx_description
1 polymer ?
#
loop_
_entity_poly.entity_id
_entity_poly.type
_entity_poly.pdbx_seq_one_letter_code
_entity_poly.pdbx_strand_id
1 'polypeptide(L)'
;MITFTTLFLGFIAGARPVELAVDAAVAAVELRLDGRQVAALDGPPWRAEVDFGDELLPHRLEALAFDQEGRLLERLERRINLARADYEAAIALDDSRRGGRLRWAAVLDQQPASIDLRFDGRPLAIDAGGGFRLPPYDPAVRHALEAVLVFPDGHRLATELTFGGVFGERVTSALTAVPVTSPAGRPWPKEALAGCFLRDGRALPVFATSAGAGRLLVVRDERLGPVLKRLRRQLAGRSLAGPAAIADYAVAAISPRPLQAHDRTFKLLELGAVDPFPGLGALLLSGQPLTGRDARRRRRQKEQKLWDALAVAGRDAAASDRPRAVLLMTGSDPRDHSTFSLEQAARYLASVHVPLFLWTPDDATLGRLPPLPRARPTSGARGLEALVDAIPHALASQTIVWLEGEHLPAEIAVSPTAPPGLELVR
;
A
#
# COMPACT_ATOMS: atom_id res chain seq x y z
N MET A 1 -24.22 -15.15 -3.30
CA MET A 1 -23.26 -14.03 -3.43
C MET A 1 -22.79 -13.68 -2.04
N ILE A 2 -21.50 -13.40 -1.89
CA ILE A 2 -20.94 -12.80 -0.67
C ILE A 2 -20.15 -11.55 -1.00
N THR A 3 -20.15 -10.55 -0.12
CA THR A 3 -19.39 -9.29 -0.29
C THR A 3 -18.96 -8.75 1.07
N PHE A 4 -17.68 -8.39 1.22
CA PHE A 4 -17.20 -7.68 2.41
C PHE A 4 -17.83 -6.29 2.49
N THR A 5 -18.52 -6.02 3.60
CA THR A 5 -19.12 -4.71 3.89
C THR A 5 -18.28 -3.89 4.86
N THR A 6 -17.35 -4.53 5.58
CA THR A 6 -16.25 -3.86 6.28
C THR A 6 -15.27 -3.28 5.26
N LEU A 7 -14.94 -1.99 5.43
CA LEU A 7 -13.94 -1.29 4.64
C LEU A 7 -12.62 -1.26 5.42
N PHE A 8 -11.55 -1.76 4.81
CA PHE A 8 -10.24 -1.93 5.45
C PHE A 8 -9.31 -0.80 5.05
N LEU A 9 -9.62 0.42 5.50
CA LEU A 9 -8.80 1.59 5.24
C LEU A 9 -7.54 1.61 6.10
N GLY A 10 -6.43 2.08 5.52
CA GLY A 10 -5.17 2.27 6.25
C GLY A 10 -4.47 0.96 6.62
N PHE A 11 -3.74 0.98 7.72
CA PHE A 11 -3.16 -0.22 8.32
C PHE A 11 -4.14 -0.83 9.31
N ILE A 12 -4.33 -2.13 9.18
CA ILE A 12 -5.18 -2.96 10.02
C ILE A 12 -4.28 -3.84 10.88
N ALA A 13 -4.52 -3.79 12.18
CA ALA A 13 -3.85 -4.60 13.20
C ALA A 13 -4.84 -4.84 14.35
N GLY A 14 -4.57 -5.92 15.10
CA GLY A 14 -5.37 -6.45 16.20
C GLY A 14 -6.74 -6.99 15.76
N ALA A 15 -7.59 -7.27 16.75
CA ALA A 15 -8.98 -7.69 16.54
C ALA A 15 -9.81 -6.59 15.87
N ARG A 16 -10.52 -6.94 14.78
CA ARG A 16 -11.46 -6.08 14.07
C ARG A 16 -12.74 -6.80 13.67
N PRO A 17 -13.87 -6.07 13.65
CA PRO A 17 -15.11 -6.60 13.10
C PRO A 17 -15.00 -6.73 11.58
N VAL A 18 -15.25 -7.93 11.09
CA VAL A 18 -15.42 -8.26 9.68
C VAL A 18 -16.87 -8.60 9.45
N GLU A 19 -17.52 -7.81 8.59
CA GLU A 19 -18.92 -7.95 8.20
C GLU A 19 -19.03 -8.31 6.71
N LEU A 20 -20.03 -9.13 6.40
CA LEU A 20 -20.36 -9.59 5.06
C LEU A 20 -21.84 -9.28 4.74
N ALA A 21 -22.12 -8.94 3.50
CA ALA A 21 -23.42 -9.12 2.88
C ALA A 21 -23.43 -10.51 2.23
N VAL A 22 -24.48 -11.28 2.49
CA VAL A 22 -24.56 -12.70 2.12
C VAL A 22 -25.98 -12.97 1.61
N ASP A 23 -26.08 -13.55 0.41
CA ASP A 23 -27.39 -13.89 -0.17
C ASP A 23 -28.08 -15.05 0.56
N ALA A 24 -29.41 -15.10 0.44
CA ALA A 24 -30.26 -16.14 1.03
C ALA A 24 -29.93 -17.60 0.61
N ALA A 25 -29.22 -17.82 -0.50
CA ALA A 25 -28.82 -19.15 -0.94
C ALA A 25 -27.62 -19.72 -0.16
N VAL A 26 -26.92 -18.89 0.59
CA VAL A 26 -25.75 -19.28 1.40
C VAL A 26 -26.23 -19.70 2.79
N ALA A 27 -25.88 -20.92 3.19
CA ALA A 27 -26.20 -21.47 4.51
C ALA A 27 -25.08 -21.22 5.54
N ALA A 28 -23.82 -21.17 5.11
CA ALA A 28 -22.68 -20.93 5.98
C ALA A 28 -21.56 -20.17 5.27
N VAL A 29 -20.74 -19.44 6.05
CA VAL A 29 -19.53 -18.77 5.59
C VAL A 29 -18.34 -19.12 6.49
N GLU A 30 -17.24 -19.56 5.88
CA GLU A 30 -15.95 -19.70 6.56
C GLU A 30 -15.06 -18.50 6.25
N LEU A 31 -14.54 -17.84 7.28
CA LEU A 31 -13.51 -16.81 7.13
C LEU A 31 -12.13 -17.43 7.36
N ARG A 32 -11.19 -17.15 6.45
CA ARG A 32 -9.79 -17.56 6.55
C ARG A 32 -8.87 -16.35 6.50
N LEU A 33 -7.88 -16.32 7.39
CA LEU A 33 -6.76 -15.37 7.34
C LEU A 33 -5.49 -16.15 7.02
N ASP A 34 -4.83 -15.80 5.92
CA ASP A 34 -3.63 -16.46 5.41
C ASP A 34 -3.79 -17.99 5.30
N GLY A 35 -4.96 -18.41 4.79
CA GLY A 35 -5.33 -19.82 4.63
C GLY A 35 -5.78 -20.53 5.91
N ARG A 36 -5.62 -19.92 7.09
CA ARG A 36 -6.09 -20.48 8.37
C ARG A 36 -7.52 -20.03 8.66
N GLN A 37 -8.39 -20.97 8.99
CA GLN A 37 -9.74 -20.66 9.47
C GLN A 37 -9.69 -19.80 10.74
N VAL A 38 -10.36 -18.65 10.71
CA VAL A 38 -10.46 -17.70 11.84
C VAL A 38 -11.88 -17.55 12.36
N ALA A 39 -12.90 -17.85 11.54
CA ALA A 39 -14.29 -17.92 11.98
C ALA A 39 -15.12 -18.85 11.07
N ALA A 40 -16.22 -19.36 11.61
CA ALA A 40 -17.31 -19.98 10.86
C ALA A 40 -18.61 -19.28 11.27
N LEU A 41 -19.45 -18.97 10.28
CA LEU A 41 -20.72 -18.28 10.44
C LEU A 41 -21.81 -19.17 9.83
N ASP A 42 -22.85 -19.49 10.59
CA ASP A 42 -23.94 -20.39 10.15
C ASP A 42 -25.27 -19.64 9.92
N GLY A 43 -25.23 -18.30 9.93
CA GLY A 43 -26.40 -17.46 9.76
C GLY A 43 -26.16 -15.98 10.09
N PRO A 44 -27.15 -15.11 9.87
CA PRO A 44 -27.08 -13.70 10.22
C PRO A 44 -27.07 -13.47 11.76
N PRO A 45 -26.42 -12.40 12.26
CA PRO A 45 -25.65 -11.42 11.51
C PRO A 45 -24.32 -12.01 11.01
N TRP A 46 -24.02 -11.77 9.73
CA TRP A 46 -22.81 -12.27 9.09
C TRP A 46 -21.59 -11.44 9.48
N ARG A 47 -21.16 -11.59 10.74
CA ARG A 47 -20.10 -10.82 11.37
C ARG A 47 -19.23 -11.67 12.28
N ALA A 48 -17.92 -11.47 12.23
CA ALA A 48 -16.97 -12.04 13.18
C ALA A 48 -15.91 -11.01 13.60
N GLU A 49 -15.32 -11.18 14.78
CA GLU A 49 -14.07 -10.51 15.13
C GLU A 49 -12.90 -11.34 14.56
N VAL A 50 -12.07 -10.71 13.72
CA VAL A 50 -10.87 -11.30 13.14
C VAL A 50 -9.65 -10.60 13.71
N ASP A 51 -8.75 -11.36 14.30
CA ASP A 51 -7.47 -10.84 14.79
C ASP A 51 -6.40 -10.88 13.69
N PHE A 52 -5.94 -9.70 13.29
CA PHE A 52 -4.87 -9.50 12.30
C PHE A 52 -3.48 -9.51 12.94
N GLY A 53 -3.39 -9.69 14.27
CA GLY A 53 -2.16 -9.64 15.02
C GLY A 53 -1.60 -8.22 15.20
N ASP A 54 -0.49 -8.11 15.92
CA ASP A 54 0.11 -6.81 16.25
C ASP A 54 1.07 -6.29 15.17
N GLU A 55 1.35 -7.11 14.15
CA GLU A 55 2.26 -6.77 13.07
C GLU A 55 1.54 -6.13 11.89
N LEU A 56 2.26 -5.29 11.14
CA LEU A 56 1.73 -4.58 9.98
C LEU A 56 1.75 -5.39 8.69
N LEU A 57 1.89 -6.71 8.77
CA LEU A 57 2.17 -7.55 7.60
C LEU A 57 0.99 -7.54 6.61
N PRO A 58 1.28 -7.65 5.30
CA PRO A 58 0.27 -8.00 4.32
C PRO A 58 -0.43 -9.31 4.67
N HIS A 59 -1.77 -9.33 4.61
CA HIS A 59 -2.57 -10.53 4.85
C HIS A 59 -3.56 -10.80 3.72
N ARG A 60 -3.96 -12.06 3.58
CA ARG A 60 -5.04 -12.52 2.69
C ARG A 60 -6.22 -12.94 3.56
N LEU A 61 -7.31 -12.18 3.52
CA LEU A 61 -8.58 -12.53 4.15
C LEU A 61 -9.51 -13.11 3.08
N GLU A 62 -9.95 -14.34 3.27
CA GLU A 62 -10.88 -15.02 2.38
C GLU A 62 -12.20 -15.30 3.10
N ALA A 63 -13.30 -15.20 2.35
CA ALA A 63 -14.61 -15.68 2.74
C ALA A 63 -15.06 -16.76 1.76
N LEU A 64 -15.41 -17.93 2.29
CA LEU A 64 -15.87 -19.10 1.55
C LEU A 64 -17.34 -19.33 1.89
N ALA A 65 -18.24 -19.25 0.91
CA ALA A 65 -19.67 -19.43 1.11
C ALA A 65 -20.12 -20.84 0.69
N PHE A 66 -20.95 -21.46 1.51
CA PHE A 66 -21.45 -22.82 1.32
C PHE A 66 -22.98 -22.89 1.28
N ASP A 67 -23.53 -23.86 0.54
CA ASP A 67 -24.96 -24.20 0.58
C ASP A 67 -25.31 -25.12 1.76
N GLN A 68 -26.59 -25.53 1.87
CA GLN A 68 -27.07 -26.40 2.96
C GLN A 68 -26.46 -27.81 2.91
N GLU A 69 -26.05 -28.26 1.72
CA GLU A 69 -25.36 -29.54 1.50
C GLU A 69 -23.84 -29.45 1.75
N GLY A 70 -23.33 -28.28 2.14
CA GLY A 70 -21.92 -28.03 2.43
C GLY A 70 -21.04 -27.87 1.19
N ARG A 71 -21.63 -27.63 0.01
CA ARG A 71 -20.88 -27.38 -1.23
C ARG A 71 -20.49 -25.92 -1.31
N LEU A 72 -19.25 -25.66 -1.75
CA LEU A 72 -18.74 -24.32 -1.96
C LEU A 72 -19.48 -23.65 -3.12
N LEU A 73 -20.21 -22.57 -2.81
CA LEU A 73 -20.90 -21.72 -3.79
C LEU A 73 -19.98 -20.62 -4.33
N GLU A 74 -19.18 -20.00 -3.46
CA GLU A 74 -18.40 -18.83 -3.82
C GLU A 74 -17.16 -18.64 -2.94
N ARG A 75 -16.13 -18.04 -3.52
CA ARG A 75 -14.94 -17.54 -2.83
C ARG A 75 -14.78 -16.04 -3.09
N LEU A 76 -14.58 -15.28 -2.02
CA LEU A 76 -14.24 -13.87 -2.06
C LEU A 76 -12.93 -13.63 -1.30
N GLU A 77 -12.05 -12.81 -1.88
CA GLU A 77 -10.77 -12.46 -1.29
C GLU A 77 -10.64 -10.96 -1.03
N ARG A 78 -9.92 -10.62 0.04
CA ARG A 78 -9.47 -9.28 0.38
C ARG A 78 -8.02 -9.31 0.85
N ARG A 79 -7.17 -8.49 0.20
CA ARG A 79 -5.80 -8.25 0.65
C ARG A 79 -5.76 -7.08 1.63
N ILE A 80 -5.13 -7.30 2.79
CA ILE A 80 -5.04 -6.36 3.91
C ILE A 80 -3.60 -5.86 4.03
N ASN A 81 -3.40 -4.61 4.47
CA ASN A 81 -2.09 -3.96 4.63
C ASN A 81 -1.21 -3.87 3.35
N LEU A 82 -1.78 -4.15 2.18
CA LEU A 82 -1.17 -3.77 0.90
C LEU A 82 -1.63 -2.39 0.47
N ALA A 83 -0.83 -1.77 -0.39
CA ALA A 83 -1.17 -0.48 -0.94
C ALA A 83 -2.51 -0.54 -1.68
N ARG A 84 -3.48 0.22 -1.18
CA ARG A 84 -4.79 0.44 -1.80
C ARG A 84 -4.98 1.93 -2.01
N ALA A 85 -5.89 2.26 -2.92
CA ALA A 85 -6.34 3.62 -3.16
C ALA A 85 -6.76 4.29 -1.84
N ASP A 86 -6.60 5.62 -1.75
CA ASP A 86 -7.10 6.45 -0.63
C ASP A 86 -8.62 6.42 -0.45
N TYR A 87 -9.29 5.73 -1.36
CA TYR A 87 -10.72 5.69 -1.55
C TYR A 87 -11.12 4.25 -1.84
N GLU A 88 -12.14 3.76 -1.16
CA GLU A 88 -12.74 2.46 -1.42
C GLU A 88 -14.24 2.59 -1.60
N ALA A 89 -14.79 1.74 -2.47
CA ALA A 89 -16.22 1.64 -2.68
C ALA A 89 -16.59 0.20 -2.99
N ALA A 90 -17.73 -0.23 -2.48
CA ALA A 90 -18.29 -1.56 -2.69
C ALA A 90 -19.80 -1.45 -2.93
N ILE A 91 -20.28 -2.21 -3.91
CA ILE A 91 -21.70 -2.38 -4.18
C ILE A 91 -22.12 -3.71 -3.53
N ALA A 92 -23.17 -3.68 -2.71
CA ALA A 92 -23.78 -4.86 -2.13
C ALA A 92 -25.26 -4.90 -2.50
N LEU A 93 -25.78 -6.07 -2.87
CA LEU A 93 -27.21 -6.27 -3.13
C LEU A 93 -27.94 -6.65 -1.86
N ASP A 94 -29.24 -6.34 -1.79
CA ASP A 94 -30.12 -6.88 -0.75
C ASP A 94 -30.53 -8.33 -1.05
N ASP A 95 -31.04 -9.04 -0.04
CA ASP A 95 -31.45 -10.45 -0.17
C ASP A 95 -32.53 -10.65 -1.24
N SER A 96 -33.38 -9.64 -1.45
CA SER A 96 -34.45 -9.67 -2.46
C SER A 96 -33.92 -9.43 -3.88
N ARG A 97 -32.67 -8.98 -3.99
CA ARG A 97 -32.02 -8.43 -5.18
C ARG A 97 -32.88 -7.45 -5.96
N ARG A 98 -33.74 -6.69 -5.27
CA ARG A 98 -34.53 -5.59 -5.86
C ARG A 98 -33.84 -4.24 -5.72
N GLY A 99 -32.75 -4.22 -4.98
CA GLY A 99 -31.94 -3.05 -4.72
C GLY A 99 -30.64 -3.45 -4.06
N GLY A 100 -30.00 -2.46 -3.46
CA GLY A 100 -28.74 -2.65 -2.79
C GLY A 100 -28.24 -1.36 -2.14
N ARG A 101 -26.98 -1.40 -1.74
CA ARG A 101 -26.28 -0.26 -1.16
C ARG A 101 -24.89 -0.15 -1.75
N LEU A 102 -24.55 1.05 -2.20
CA LEU A 102 -23.19 1.47 -2.44
C LEU A 102 -22.61 1.98 -1.11
N ARG A 103 -21.53 1.37 -0.64
CA ARG A 103 -20.73 1.87 0.46
C ARG A 103 -19.46 2.49 -0.09
N TRP A 104 -19.01 3.55 0.53
CA TRP A 104 -17.70 4.15 0.27
C TRP A 104 -17.03 4.49 1.58
N ALA A 105 -15.71 4.56 1.52
CA ALA A 105 -14.93 5.26 2.52
C ALA A 105 -13.75 5.93 1.85
N ALA A 106 -13.37 7.07 2.39
CA ALA A 106 -12.23 7.84 1.97
C ALA A 106 -11.35 8.10 3.19
N VAL A 107 -10.06 8.22 2.97
CA VAL A 107 -9.18 8.82 3.98
C VAL A 107 -9.68 10.23 4.30
N LEU A 108 -9.72 10.60 5.59
CA LEU A 108 -10.34 11.83 6.13
C LEU A 108 -11.88 11.86 6.11
N ASP A 109 -12.55 10.72 5.95
CA ASP A 109 -14.02 10.62 5.90
C ASP A 109 -14.67 11.55 4.84
N GLN A 110 -13.91 11.85 3.78
CA GLN A 110 -14.40 12.70 2.70
C GLN A 110 -15.61 12.07 2.03
N GLN A 111 -16.65 12.87 1.86
CA GLN A 111 -17.82 12.48 1.08
C GLN A 111 -17.53 12.71 -0.41
N PRO A 112 -17.99 11.82 -1.31
CA PRO A 112 -17.90 12.06 -2.74
C PRO A 112 -18.66 13.33 -3.10
N ALA A 113 -18.05 14.16 -3.93
CA ALA A 113 -18.69 15.32 -4.54
C ALA A 113 -19.75 14.91 -5.58
N SER A 114 -19.58 13.74 -6.21
CA SER A 114 -20.58 13.14 -7.09
C SER A 114 -20.50 11.63 -7.13
N ILE A 115 -21.65 10.97 -7.32
CA ILE A 115 -21.76 9.53 -7.54
C ILE A 115 -22.57 9.31 -8.82
N ASP A 116 -22.02 8.53 -9.76
CA ASP A 116 -22.71 8.03 -10.95
C ASP A 116 -22.82 6.51 -10.83
N LEU A 117 -24.00 6.01 -10.50
CA LEU A 117 -24.31 4.58 -10.42
C LEU A 117 -25.13 4.16 -11.63
N ARG A 118 -24.75 3.05 -12.27
CA ARG A 118 -25.40 2.54 -13.48
C ARG A 118 -25.68 1.05 -13.38
N PHE A 119 -26.79 0.63 -13.97
CA PHE A 119 -27.17 -0.76 -14.19
C PHE A 119 -27.26 -1.03 -15.69
N ASP A 120 -26.42 -1.93 -16.20
CA ASP A 120 -26.26 -2.20 -17.63
C ASP A 120 -26.11 -0.91 -18.46
N GLY A 121 -25.25 -0.01 -17.98
CA GLY A 121 -25.00 1.29 -18.60
C GLY A 121 -26.09 2.35 -18.40
N ARG A 122 -27.22 2.04 -17.77
CA ARG A 122 -28.31 3.00 -17.51
C ARG A 122 -28.20 3.60 -16.10
N PRO A 123 -28.32 4.93 -15.93
CA PRO A 123 -28.25 5.57 -14.62
C PRO A 123 -29.29 5.03 -13.62
N LEU A 124 -28.86 4.86 -12.37
CA LEU A 124 -29.71 4.55 -11.22
C LEU A 124 -29.72 5.71 -10.22
N ALA A 125 -30.89 5.95 -9.63
CA ALA A 125 -31.00 6.87 -8.50
C ALA A 125 -30.41 6.23 -7.23
N ILE A 126 -29.68 7.04 -6.47
CA ILE A 126 -29.07 6.66 -5.19
C ILE A 126 -29.51 7.65 -4.10
N ASP A 127 -29.82 7.14 -2.91
CA ASP A 127 -30.15 7.96 -1.75
C ASP A 127 -28.91 8.45 -0.99
N ALA A 128 -29.12 9.34 -0.02
CA ALA A 128 -28.03 9.92 0.78
C ALA A 128 -27.24 8.89 1.62
N GLY A 129 -27.83 7.73 1.91
CA GLY A 129 -27.17 6.62 2.61
C GLY A 129 -26.54 5.59 1.67
N GLY A 130 -26.52 5.88 0.36
CA GLY A 130 -25.99 4.98 -0.67
C GLY A 130 -26.95 3.89 -1.12
N GLY A 131 -28.20 3.89 -0.67
CA GLY A 131 -29.22 2.92 -1.08
C GLY A 131 -29.71 3.17 -2.51
N PHE A 132 -29.99 2.10 -3.25
CA PHE A 132 -30.53 2.16 -4.61
C PHE A 132 -31.55 1.05 -4.86
N ARG A 133 -32.37 1.22 -5.91
CA ARG A 133 -33.29 0.18 -6.41
C ARG A 133 -32.93 -0.21 -7.83
N LEU A 134 -33.05 -1.50 -8.12
CA LEU A 134 -32.86 -2.04 -9.46
C LEU A 134 -34.18 -1.95 -10.25
N PRO A 135 -34.13 -1.65 -11.55
CA PRO A 135 -35.25 -1.88 -12.44
C PRO A 135 -35.54 -3.38 -12.55
N PRO A 136 -36.73 -3.80 -13.00
CA PRO A 136 -36.98 -5.21 -13.32
C PRO A 136 -35.93 -5.74 -14.32
N TYR A 137 -35.38 -6.91 -14.03
CA TYR A 137 -34.36 -7.56 -14.85
C TYR A 137 -34.58 -9.08 -14.87
N ASP A 138 -33.93 -9.77 -15.81
CA ASP A 138 -34.00 -11.23 -15.93
C ASP A 138 -32.85 -11.88 -15.15
N PRO A 139 -33.10 -12.61 -14.05
CA PRO A 139 -32.02 -13.21 -13.26
C PRO A 139 -31.22 -14.29 -14.02
N ALA A 140 -31.74 -14.82 -15.13
CA ALA A 140 -31.02 -15.76 -15.98
C ALA A 140 -29.96 -15.09 -16.87
N VAL A 141 -30.00 -13.76 -17.01
CA VAL A 141 -29.06 -12.97 -17.79
C VAL A 141 -28.00 -12.36 -16.86
N ARG A 142 -26.79 -12.19 -17.39
CA ARG A 142 -25.71 -11.49 -16.70
C ARG A 142 -25.95 -9.99 -16.75
N HIS A 143 -25.88 -9.35 -15.60
CA HIS A 143 -26.04 -7.91 -15.42
C HIS A 143 -24.82 -7.31 -14.73
N ALA A 144 -24.58 -6.02 -14.96
CA ALA A 144 -23.50 -5.26 -14.36
C ALA A 144 -23.99 -3.99 -13.66
N LEU A 145 -23.47 -3.75 -12.47
CA LEU A 145 -23.56 -2.48 -11.76
C LEU A 145 -22.21 -1.80 -11.76
N GLU A 146 -22.16 -0.57 -12.23
CA GLU A 146 -20.95 0.25 -12.28
C GLU A 146 -21.19 1.51 -11.45
N ALA A 147 -20.31 1.81 -10.51
CA ALA A 147 -20.35 3.06 -9.75
C ALA A 147 -19.06 3.83 -9.95
N VAL A 148 -19.17 5.11 -10.29
CA VAL A 148 -18.06 6.05 -10.36
C VAL A 148 -18.27 7.18 -9.37
N LEU A 149 -17.33 7.32 -8.44
CA LEU A 149 -17.33 8.31 -7.39
C LEU A 149 -16.24 9.35 -7.69
N VAL A 150 -16.56 10.63 -7.56
CA VAL A 150 -15.59 11.74 -7.64
C VAL A 150 -15.54 12.43 -6.29
N PHE A 151 -14.34 12.61 -5.76
CA PHE A 151 -14.11 13.25 -4.46
C PHE A 151 -13.70 14.72 -4.62
N PRO A 152 -13.82 15.55 -3.55
CA PRO A 152 -13.52 16.99 -3.61
C PRO A 152 -12.09 17.33 -4.01
N ASP A 153 -11.14 16.43 -3.83
CA ASP A 153 -9.74 16.56 -4.27
C ASP A 153 -9.53 16.21 -5.76
N GLY A 154 -10.61 15.86 -6.47
CA GLY A 154 -10.59 15.45 -7.87
C GLY A 154 -10.31 13.95 -8.08
N HIS A 155 -10.09 13.17 -7.02
CA HIS A 155 -9.88 11.74 -7.16
C HIS A 155 -11.14 11.05 -7.70
N ARG A 156 -10.98 10.14 -8.66
CA ARG A 156 -12.05 9.38 -9.28
C ARG A 156 -11.87 7.89 -8.98
N LEU A 157 -12.88 7.28 -8.35
CA LEU A 157 -12.90 5.86 -7.99
C LEU A 157 -14.01 5.16 -8.77
N ALA A 158 -13.69 4.03 -9.40
CA ALA A 158 -14.67 3.17 -10.05
C ALA A 158 -14.76 1.81 -9.33
N THR A 159 -15.96 1.28 -9.18
CA THR A 159 -16.22 -0.07 -8.65
C THR A 159 -17.33 -0.73 -9.44
N GLU A 160 -17.26 -2.05 -9.61
CA GLU A 160 -18.20 -2.82 -10.42
C GLU A 160 -18.65 -4.08 -9.68
N LEU A 161 -19.93 -4.44 -9.85
CA LEU A 161 -20.48 -5.72 -9.44
C LEU A 161 -21.24 -6.37 -10.60
N THR A 162 -20.80 -7.55 -11.02
CA THR A 162 -21.52 -8.38 -11.99
C THR A 162 -22.33 -9.46 -11.26
N PHE A 163 -23.59 -9.67 -11.65
CA PHE A 163 -24.47 -10.67 -11.04
C PHE A 163 -25.49 -11.23 -12.05
N GLY A 164 -26.15 -12.34 -11.71
CA GLY A 164 -27.05 -13.05 -12.64
C GLY A 164 -26.30 -13.93 -13.65
N GLY A 165 -27.06 -14.81 -14.33
CA GLY A 165 -26.52 -15.81 -15.24
C GLY A 165 -25.84 -17.02 -14.57
N VAL A 166 -25.55 -18.05 -15.37
CA VAL A 166 -24.81 -19.25 -14.94
C VAL A 166 -23.31 -18.93 -15.05
N PHE A 167 -22.61 -18.68 -13.95
CA PHE A 167 -21.19 -18.32 -14.01
C PHE A 167 -20.27 -19.53 -13.88
N GLY A 168 -19.43 -19.71 -14.91
CA GLY A 168 -18.13 -20.39 -14.85
C GLY A 168 -17.02 -19.35 -15.10
N GLU A 169 -15.99 -19.44 -14.27
CA GLU A 169 -14.66 -18.81 -14.35
C GLU A 169 -14.52 -17.28 -14.45
N ARG A 170 -13.87 -16.73 -13.42
CA ARG A 170 -13.38 -15.35 -13.33
C ARG A 170 -11.99 -15.31 -13.97
N VAL A 171 -11.88 -14.82 -15.20
CA VAL A 171 -10.57 -14.51 -15.80
C VAL A 171 -10.13 -13.16 -15.25
N THR A 172 -9.26 -13.16 -14.25
CA THR A 172 -8.67 -11.91 -13.74
C THR A 172 -7.41 -11.59 -14.54
N SER A 173 -7.42 -10.49 -15.30
CA SER A 173 -6.24 -9.84 -15.90
C SER A 173 -5.34 -9.15 -14.86
N ALA A 174 -5.40 -9.58 -13.61
CA ALA A 174 -4.72 -8.94 -12.50
C ALA A 174 -3.22 -9.24 -12.57
N LEU A 175 -2.41 -8.23 -12.23
CA LEU A 175 -0.96 -8.34 -12.21
C LEU A 175 -0.41 -7.91 -10.85
N THR A 176 0.68 -8.54 -10.42
CA THR A 176 1.44 -8.15 -9.24
C THR A 176 2.80 -7.60 -9.64
N ALA A 177 3.11 -6.37 -9.24
CA ALA A 177 4.41 -5.72 -9.48
C ALA A 177 5.44 -6.13 -8.42
N VAL A 178 6.49 -6.82 -8.85
CA VAL A 178 7.56 -7.33 -7.99
C VAL A 178 8.88 -6.63 -8.35
N PRO A 179 9.55 -5.97 -7.40
CA PRO A 179 10.83 -5.33 -7.66
C PRO A 179 11.94 -6.37 -7.55
N VAL A 180 12.80 -6.43 -8.56
CA VAL A 180 14.00 -7.26 -8.53
C VAL A 180 15.24 -6.44 -8.81
N THR A 181 16.36 -6.85 -8.22
CA THR A 181 17.67 -6.29 -8.54
C THR A 181 18.06 -6.73 -9.95
N SER A 182 18.78 -5.86 -10.65
CA SER A 182 19.24 -6.09 -12.02
C SER A 182 20.72 -5.75 -12.15
N PRO A 183 21.54 -6.64 -12.74
CA PRO A 183 22.97 -6.40 -12.90
C PRO A 183 23.24 -5.12 -13.68
N ALA A 184 24.11 -4.25 -13.14
CA ALA A 184 24.57 -3.01 -13.77
C ALA A 184 23.43 -2.05 -14.23
N GLY A 185 22.26 -2.10 -13.58
CA GLY A 185 21.12 -1.23 -13.92
C GLY A 185 20.48 -1.52 -15.27
N ARG A 186 20.77 -2.68 -15.88
CA ARG A 186 20.14 -3.10 -17.13
C ARG A 186 18.87 -3.90 -16.83
N PRO A 187 17.71 -3.53 -17.39
CA PRO A 187 16.48 -4.25 -17.11
C PRO A 187 16.54 -5.70 -17.57
N TRP A 188 15.95 -6.61 -16.80
CA TRP A 188 15.83 -8.01 -17.21
C TRP A 188 14.89 -8.14 -18.41
N PRO A 189 15.27 -8.88 -19.47
CA PRO A 189 14.33 -9.26 -20.51
C PRO A 189 13.35 -10.29 -19.96
N LYS A 190 12.07 -10.17 -20.32
CA LYS A 190 10.99 -11.05 -19.86
C LYS A 190 11.31 -12.52 -20.07
N GLU A 191 11.89 -12.85 -21.22
CA GLU A 191 12.18 -14.23 -21.65
C GLU A 191 13.19 -14.91 -20.72
N ALA A 192 14.15 -14.16 -20.17
CA ALA A 192 15.14 -14.67 -19.23
C ALA A 192 14.56 -14.93 -17.83
N LEU A 193 13.34 -14.45 -17.55
CA LEU A 193 12.67 -14.59 -16.26
C LEU A 193 11.61 -15.70 -16.23
N ALA A 194 11.41 -16.41 -17.34
CA ALA A 194 10.46 -17.51 -17.40
C ALA A 194 10.79 -18.57 -16.32
N GLY A 195 9.80 -18.92 -15.49
CA GLY A 195 9.97 -19.90 -14.41
C GLY A 195 10.83 -19.44 -13.23
N CYS A 196 11.25 -18.18 -13.20
CA CYS A 196 12.13 -17.66 -12.14
C CYS A 196 11.39 -17.26 -10.86
N PHE A 197 10.07 -17.13 -10.89
CA PHE A 197 9.25 -16.75 -9.73
C PHE A 197 8.34 -17.88 -9.33
N LEU A 198 8.29 -18.15 -8.04
CA LEU A 198 7.51 -19.25 -7.46
C LEU A 198 6.52 -18.71 -6.43
N ARG A 199 5.34 -19.35 -6.37
CA ARG A 199 4.42 -19.32 -5.23
C ARG A 199 4.08 -20.74 -4.87
N ASP A 200 4.29 -21.12 -3.61
CA ASP A 200 4.05 -22.49 -3.12
C ASP A 200 4.70 -23.57 -4.01
N GLY A 201 5.91 -23.28 -4.50
CA GLY A 201 6.68 -24.14 -5.39
C GLY A 201 6.20 -24.18 -6.85
N ARG A 202 5.14 -23.46 -7.22
CA ARG A 202 4.62 -23.37 -8.59
C ARG A 202 5.14 -22.12 -9.29
N ALA A 203 5.58 -22.29 -10.53
CA ALA A 203 6.04 -21.17 -11.35
C ALA A 203 4.90 -20.18 -11.63
N LEU A 204 5.20 -18.89 -11.43
CA LEU A 204 4.31 -17.78 -11.77
C LEU A 204 4.65 -17.27 -13.17
N PRO A 205 3.65 -17.07 -14.06
CA PRO A 205 3.88 -16.47 -15.37
C PRO A 205 4.35 -15.02 -15.22
N VAL A 206 5.41 -14.68 -15.95
CA VAL A 206 5.86 -13.30 -16.10
C VAL A 206 5.10 -12.67 -17.26
N PHE A 207 4.37 -11.60 -17.00
CA PHE A 207 3.63 -10.85 -18.00
C PHE A 207 4.53 -9.85 -18.73
N ALA A 208 5.29 -9.05 -17.99
CA ALA A 208 6.17 -8.02 -18.54
C ALA A 208 7.28 -7.65 -17.55
N THR A 209 8.31 -6.95 -18.06
CA THR A 209 9.26 -6.21 -17.24
C THR A 209 9.18 -4.74 -17.58
N SER A 210 9.37 -3.90 -16.58
CA SER A 210 9.40 -2.45 -16.74
C SER A 210 10.55 -1.87 -15.93
N ALA A 211 11.26 -0.96 -16.55
CA ALA A 211 12.21 -0.09 -15.90
C ALA A 211 11.79 1.36 -16.18
N GLY A 212 12.24 2.28 -15.35
CA GLY A 212 11.86 3.66 -15.49
C GLY A 212 12.25 4.46 -14.27
N ALA A 213 11.76 5.69 -14.24
CA ALA A 213 12.12 6.64 -13.22
C ALA A 213 11.82 6.10 -11.82
N GLY A 214 12.81 6.13 -10.92
CA GLY A 214 12.64 5.67 -9.56
C GLY A 214 11.77 6.60 -8.72
N ARG A 215 11.40 6.15 -7.52
CA ARG A 215 10.73 6.99 -6.53
C ARG A 215 11.39 6.85 -5.17
N LEU A 216 11.78 7.98 -4.60
CA LEU A 216 12.26 8.08 -3.24
C LEU A 216 11.18 8.72 -2.38
N LEU A 217 10.77 8.04 -1.31
CA LEU A 217 9.97 8.65 -0.25
C LEU A 217 10.86 8.96 0.95
N VAL A 218 10.83 10.21 1.40
CA VAL A 218 11.63 10.69 2.54
C VAL A 218 10.73 10.90 3.74
N VAL A 219 11.06 10.22 4.84
CA VAL A 219 10.44 10.39 6.16
C VAL A 219 11.49 10.96 7.08
N ARG A 220 11.20 12.12 7.68
CA ARG A 220 12.20 12.85 8.46
C ARG A 220 11.65 13.35 9.77
N ASP A 221 12.38 13.04 10.84
CA ASP A 221 12.20 13.65 12.16
C ASP A 221 12.26 15.17 12.05
N GLU A 222 11.18 15.84 12.46
CA GLU A 222 11.08 17.30 12.38
C GLU A 222 12.12 18.03 13.25
N ARG A 223 12.68 17.36 14.25
CA ARG A 223 13.68 17.91 15.17
C ARG A 223 15.08 17.96 14.58
N LEU A 224 15.31 17.37 13.41
CA LEU A 224 16.62 17.36 12.75
C LEU A 224 17.04 18.73 12.17
N GLY A 225 16.13 19.70 12.05
CA GLY A 225 16.40 20.99 11.42
C GLY A 225 17.70 21.68 11.89
N PRO A 226 17.95 21.87 13.21
CA PRO A 226 19.19 22.46 13.72
C PRO A 226 20.45 21.64 13.42
N VAL A 227 20.35 20.31 13.43
CA VAL A 227 21.45 19.40 13.12
C VAL A 227 21.83 19.52 11.64
N LEU A 228 20.84 19.45 10.75
CA LEU A 228 21.05 19.59 9.30
C LEU A 228 21.61 20.96 8.92
N LYS A 229 21.17 22.04 9.58
CA LYS A 229 21.76 23.38 9.41
C LYS A 229 23.23 23.45 9.84
N ARG A 230 23.64 22.66 10.83
CA ARG A 230 25.04 22.57 11.26
C ARG A 230 25.86 21.77 10.26
N LEU A 231 25.37 20.60 9.85
CA LEU A 231 26.01 19.75 8.84
C LEU A 231 26.17 20.50 7.51
N ARG A 232 25.15 21.24 7.07
CA ARG A 232 25.24 22.07 5.85
C ARG A 232 26.37 23.09 5.92
N ARG A 233 26.64 23.67 7.10
CA ARG A 233 27.77 24.60 7.30
C ARG A 233 29.11 23.86 7.30
N GLN A 234 29.17 22.67 7.88
CA GLN A 234 30.37 21.83 7.88
C GLN A 234 30.74 21.32 6.48
N LEU A 235 29.72 21.05 5.67
CA LEU A 235 29.83 20.59 4.29
C LEU A 235 29.87 21.73 3.27
N ALA A 236 29.92 22.99 3.72
CA ALA A 236 29.96 24.15 2.84
C ALA A 236 31.21 24.08 1.93
N GLY A 237 31.02 24.26 0.63
CA GLY A 237 32.08 24.15 -0.37
C GLY A 237 32.34 22.74 -0.90
N ARG A 238 31.69 21.70 -0.36
CA ARG A 238 31.69 20.36 -0.96
C ARG A 238 30.59 20.23 -2.01
N SER A 239 30.90 19.60 -3.13
CA SER A 239 29.86 19.20 -4.09
C SER A 239 29.06 18.05 -3.52
N LEU A 240 27.76 18.29 -3.28
CA LEU A 240 26.76 17.27 -2.97
C LEU A 240 25.77 17.12 -4.13
N ALA A 241 26.15 17.63 -5.30
CA ALA A 241 25.53 17.23 -6.55
C ALA A 241 25.96 15.78 -6.75
N GLY A 242 25.08 14.85 -6.36
CA GLY A 242 25.23 13.44 -6.71
C GLY A 242 25.40 13.26 -8.22
N PRO A 243 25.61 12.04 -8.71
CA PRO A 243 25.88 11.80 -10.11
C PRO A 243 24.82 12.45 -11.01
N ALA A 244 25.23 13.47 -11.77
CA ALA A 244 24.37 14.25 -12.68
C ALA A 244 23.67 13.39 -13.74
N ALA A 245 24.10 12.14 -13.90
CA ALA A 245 23.70 11.22 -14.95
C ALA A 245 22.68 10.14 -14.53
N ILE A 246 22.22 10.07 -13.27
CA ILE A 246 21.40 8.92 -12.79
C ILE A 246 19.92 9.31 -12.50
N ALA A 247 19.53 10.57 -12.54
CA ALA A 247 18.30 11.01 -11.86
C ALA A 247 17.07 11.23 -12.74
N ASP A 248 16.54 10.18 -13.36
CA ASP A 248 15.08 10.09 -13.52
C ASP A 248 14.54 9.45 -12.23
N TYR A 249 14.36 10.22 -11.16
CA TYR A 249 13.57 9.75 -10.02
C TYR A 249 12.79 10.89 -9.38
N ALA A 250 11.56 10.58 -8.98
CA ALA A 250 10.73 11.51 -8.23
C ALA A 250 11.04 11.42 -6.74
N VAL A 251 11.09 12.57 -6.07
CA VAL A 251 11.17 12.63 -4.60
C VAL A 251 9.83 13.09 -4.05
N ALA A 252 9.35 12.38 -3.04
CA ALA A 252 8.23 12.81 -2.23
C ALA A 252 8.64 12.77 -0.76
N ALA A 253 8.04 13.62 0.05
CA ALA A 253 8.22 13.60 1.49
C ALA A 253 6.89 13.34 2.18
N ILE A 254 6.95 12.52 3.23
CA ILE A 254 5.80 12.28 4.10
C ILE A 254 6.02 13.07 5.40
N SER A 255 5.05 13.90 5.73
CA SER A 255 5.01 14.58 7.03
C SER A 255 4.83 13.53 8.13
N PRO A 256 5.65 13.49 9.19
CA PRO A 256 5.43 12.60 10.31
C PRO A 256 4.29 13.09 11.23
N ARG A 257 3.70 14.26 10.98
CA ARG A 257 2.51 14.72 11.69
C ARG A 257 1.25 14.37 10.92
N PRO A 258 0.29 13.67 11.54
CA PRO A 258 -0.97 13.35 10.90
C PRO A 258 -1.86 14.60 10.73
N LEU A 259 -2.62 14.63 9.64
CA LEU A 259 -3.64 15.62 9.32
C LEU A 259 -4.88 15.47 10.22
N GLN A 260 -5.23 14.23 10.59
CA GLN A 260 -6.24 13.85 11.58
C GLN A 260 -5.81 12.57 12.30
N ALA A 261 -6.35 12.29 13.50
CA ALA A 261 -6.17 10.99 14.15
C ALA A 261 -7.54 10.32 14.26
N HIS A 262 -7.68 9.15 13.65
CA HIS A 262 -8.74 8.22 13.97
C HIS A 262 -8.16 7.07 14.79
N ASP A 263 -8.98 6.41 15.61
CA ASP A 263 -8.57 5.24 16.36
C ASP A 263 -8.14 4.12 15.41
N ARG A 264 -6.81 4.01 15.26
CA ARG A 264 -6.13 2.93 14.58
C ARG A 264 -6.32 2.86 13.05
N THR A 265 -6.54 4.01 12.38
CA THR A 265 -6.53 4.16 10.91
C THR A 265 -5.63 5.34 10.51
N PHE A 266 -4.51 5.07 9.83
CA PHE A 266 -3.34 5.99 9.83
C PHE A 266 -2.91 6.58 8.48
N LYS A 267 -3.71 6.54 7.40
CA LYS A 267 -3.31 7.11 6.09
C LYS A 267 -3.33 8.65 6.04
N LEU A 268 -3.29 9.31 7.19
CA LEU A 268 -3.53 10.75 7.32
C LEU A 268 -2.24 11.56 7.25
N LEU A 269 -1.22 11.08 6.55
CA LEU A 269 0.06 11.78 6.48
C LEU A 269 0.20 12.42 5.11
N GLU A 270 0.48 13.71 5.11
CA GLU A 270 0.57 14.49 3.89
C GLU A 270 1.80 14.05 3.09
N LEU A 271 1.53 13.43 1.94
CA LEU A 271 2.51 13.16 0.90
C LEU A 271 2.64 14.42 0.04
N GLY A 272 3.77 15.10 0.14
CA GLY A 272 4.11 16.24 -0.72
C GLY A 272 5.13 15.81 -1.75
N ALA A 273 4.87 16.06 -3.04
CA ALA A 273 5.93 16.04 -4.04
C ALA A 273 6.98 17.10 -3.67
N VAL A 274 8.26 16.74 -3.75
CA VAL A 274 9.35 17.66 -3.43
C VAL A 274 10.26 17.77 -4.63
N ASP A 275 10.49 18.99 -5.07
CA ASP A 275 11.49 19.26 -6.10
C ASP A 275 12.88 18.97 -5.50
N PRO A 276 13.62 17.98 -6.04
CA PRO A 276 14.96 17.70 -5.56
C PRO A 276 15.96 18.79 -5.95
N PHE A 277 15.62 19.76 -6.80
CA PHE A 277 16.53 20.81 -7.24
C PHE A 277 17.08 21.65 -6.05
N PRO A 278 18.40 21.93 -5.99
CA PRO A 278 19.44 21.66 -7.00
C PRO A 278 20.10 20.27 -6.91
N GLY A 279 19.61 19.37 -6.06
CA GLY A 279 20.05 17.98 -5.96
C GLY A 279 19.64 17.33 -4.63
N LEU A 280 19.63 15.99 -4.57
CA LEU A 280 19.25 15.23 -3.38
C LEU A 280 20.04 15.67 -2.13
N GLY A 281 21.34 15.91 -2.24
CA GLY A 281 22.14 16.38 -1.10
C GLY A 281 21.67 17.72 -0.52
N ALA A 282 21.29 18.67 -1.39
CA ALA A 282 20.74 19.96 -0.94
C ALA A 282 19.38 19.80 -0.25
N LEU A 283 18.55 18.87 -0.76
CA LEU A 283 17.28 18.51 -0.17
C LEU A 283 17.45 17.88 1.23
N LEU A 284 18.32 16.88 1.36
CA LEU A 284 18.57 16.18 2.62
C LEU A 284 19.15 17.10 3.70
N LEU A 285 19.97 18.09 3.30
CA LEU A 285 20.52 19.11 4.19
C LEU A 285 19.58 20.30 4.46
N SER A 286 18.36 20.29 3.90
CA SER A 286 17.40 21.35 4.15
C SER A 286 17.00 21.37 5.62
N GLY A 287 17.31 22.47 6.31
CA GLY A 287 16.86 22.70 7.69
C GLY A 287 15.37 23.05 7.82
N GLN A 288 14.63 23.11 6.70
CA GLN A 288 13.19 23.39 6.68
C GLN A 288 12.42 22.08 6.47
N PRO A 289 11.23 21.90 7.10
CA PRO A 289 10.25 20.86 6.75
C PRO A 289 10.17 20.59 5.25
N LEU A 290 10.19 19.30 4.88
CA LEU A 290 10.16 18.87 3.47
C LEU A 290 8.75 18.98 2.87
N THR A 291 7.71 18.97 3.70
CA THR A 291 6.33 19.23 3.26
C THR A 291 6.07 20.74 3.19
N GLY A 292 5.26 21.15 2.20
CA GLY A 292 5.06 22.55 1.82
C GLY A 292 4.54 23.47 2.93
N ARG A 293 4.51 24.79 2.68
CA ARG A 293 4.01 25.76 3.68
C ARG A 293 2.52 25.59 4.00
N ASP A 294 1.72 25.11 3.05
CA ASP A 294 0.28 24.86 3.24
C ASP A 294 0.02 23.68 4.17
N ALA A 295 0.89 22.65 4.12
CA ALA A 295 0.93 21.57 5.08
C ALA A 295 0.93 22.08 6.51
N ARG A 296 1.76 23.10 6.79
CA ARG A 296 1.90 23.69 8.13
C ARG A 296 0.61 24.33 8.64
N ARG A 297 -0.21 24.89 7.76
CA ARG A 297 -1.50 25.50 8.12
C ARG A 297 -2.59 24.45 8.41
N ARG A 298 -2.49 23.27 7.79
CA ARG A 298 -3.45 22.15 7.97
C ARG A 298 -3.10 21.24 9.14
N ARG A 299 -1.95 21.43 9.81
CA ARG A 299 -1.52 20.63 10.98
C ARG A 299 -2.49 20.82 12.15
N ARG A 300 -3.29 19.78 12.43
CA ARG A 300 -4.17 19.75 13.59
C ARG A 300 -3.49 19.16 14.83
N GLN A 301 -2.52 18.27 14.67
CA GLN A 301 -1.83 17.60 15.77
C GLN A 301 -0.44 18.18 16.07
N LYS A 302 -0.10 18.22 17.37
CA LYS A 302 1.18 18.75 17.87
C LYS A 302 2.29 17.69 17.87
N GLU A 303 1.94 16.42 17.98
CA GLU A 303 2.87 15.30 18.16
C GLU A 303 3.25 14.67 16.81
N GLN A 304 4.47 14.16 16.71
CA GLN A 304 4.92 13.42 15.54
C GLN A 304 4.72 11.92 15.74
N LYS A 305 4.37 11.24 14.65
CA LYS A 305 4.20 9.80 14.49
C LYS A 305 5.12 9.33 13.36
N LEU A 306 6.41 9.43 13.60
CA LEU A 306 7.51 9.13 12.68
C LEU A 306 7.53 7.67 12.22
N TRP A 307 7.24 6.71 13.09
CA TRP A 307 7.26 5.28 12.72
C TRP A 307 6.02 4.86 11.93
N ASP A 308 4.85 5.40 12.29
CA ASP A 308 3.62 5.25 11.49
C ASP A 308 3.82 5.86 10.10
N ALA A 309 4.51 7.01 10.03
CA ALA A 309 4.89 7.64 8.76
C ALA A 309 5.86 6.83 7.93
N LEU A 310 6.78 6.12 8.58
CA LEU A 310 7.66 5.18 7.90
C LEU A 310 6.85 4.03 7.28
N ALA A 311 5.92 3.43 8.01
CA ALA A 311 5.06 2.38 7.48
C ALA A 311 4.22 2.87 6.30
N VAL A 312 3.62 4.07 6.40
CA VAL A 312 2.86 4.69 5.30
C VAL A 312 3.75 4.93 4.08
N ALA A 313 4.99 5.39 4.27
CA ALA A 313 5.95 5.55 3.19
C ALA A 313 6.27 4.23 2.50
N GLY A 314 6.43 3.15 3.26
CA GLY A 314 6.61 1.80 2.72
C GLY A 314 5.43 1.35 1.88
N ARG A 315 4.20 1.58 2.37
CA ARG A 315 2.99 1.18 1.65
C ARG A 315 2.86 1.98 0.35
N ASP A 316 3.04 3.29 0.42
CA ASP A 316 2.88 4.16 -0.74
C ASP A 316 4.01 3.95 -1.76
N ALA A 317 5.22 3.58 -1.32
CA ALA A 317 6.29 3.08 -2.18
C ALA A 317 5.88 1.78 -2.90
N ALA A 318 5.33 0.81 -2.16
CA ALA A 318 4.92 -0.48 -2.70
C ALA A 318 3.74 -0.39 -3.66
N ALA A 319 2.90 0.66 -3.54
CA ALA A 319 1.85 0.98 -4.51
C ALA A 319 2.41 1.34 -5.90
N SER A 320 3.68 1.72 -5.96
CA SER A 320 4.27 2.23 -7.17
C SER A 320 4.66 1.11 -8.14
N ASP A 321 4.30 1.33 -9.40
CA ASP A 321 4.65 0.53 -10.57
C ASP A 321 6.12 0.69 -11.03
N ARG A 322 6.97 1.32 -10.23
CA ARG A 322 8.33 1.74 -10.61
C ARG A 322 9.35 1.39 -9.51
N PRO A 323 10.66 1.53 -9.77
CA PRO A 323 11.69 1.39 -8.75
C PRO A 323 11.42 2.29 -7.54
N ARG A 324 11.65 1.77 -6.33
CA ARG A 324 11.26 2.46 -5.09
C ARG A 324 12.26 2.29 -3.98
N ALA A 325 12.32 3.29 -3.11
CA ALA A 325 13.05 3.25 -1.86
C ALA A 325 12.44 4.23 -0.86
N VAL A 326 12.65 3.96 0.42
CA VAL A 326 12.32 4.87 1.52
C VAL A 326 13.60 5.28 2.24
N LEU A 327 13.72 6.57 2.54
CA LEU A 327 14.77 7.11 3.41
C LEU A 327 14.14 7.59 4.72
N LEU A 328 14.54 6.98 5.83
CA LEU A 328 14.28 7.48 7.18
C LEU A 328 15.48 8.30 7.66
N MET A 329 15.21 9.52 8.11
CA MET A 329 16.18 10.36 8.82
C MET A 329 15.66 10.62 10.24
N THR A 330 16.37 10.16 11.27
CA THR A 330 15.93 10.28 12.66
C THR A 330 17.03 10.80 13.60
N GLY A 331 16.65 11.64 14.56
CA GLY A 331 17.53 12.10 15.64
C GLY A 331 17.63 11.12 16.81
N SER A 332 18.37 11.54 17.85
CA SER A 332 18.59 10.77 19.08
C SER A 332 17.40 10.72 20.04
N ASP A 333 16.48 11.68 19.91
CA ASP A 333 15.23 11.75 20.65
C ASP A 333 14.17 12.32 19.70
N PRO A 334 13.52 11.48 18.88
CA PRO A 334 12.50 11.97 17.98
C PRO A 334 11.27 12.49 18.75
N ARG A 335 11.03 12.12 20.03
CA ARG A 335 9.70 12.31 20.67
C ARG A 335 8.60 11.78 19.77
N ASP A 336 8.71 10.50 19.48
CA ASP A 336 7.77 9.80 18.63
C ASP A 336 6.56 9.30 19.45
N HIS A 337 5.37 9.53 18.93
CA HIS A 337 4.10 9.09 19.50
C HIS A 337 3.39 8.09 18.56
N SER A 338 4.15 7.37 17.73
CA SER A 338 3.59 6.37 16.84
C SER A 338 2.91 5.25 17.59
N THR A 339 1.92 4.66 16.93
CA THR A 339 1.26 3.46 17.43
C THR A 339 2.14 2.23 17.20
N PHE A 340 2.90 2.22 16.11
CA PHE A 340 3.81 1.13 15.79
C PHE A 340 5.26 1.47 16.13
N SER A 341 6.04 0.44 16.43
CA SER A 341 7.48 0.58 16.66
C SER A 341 8.24 0.75 15.34
N LEU A 342 9.49 1.23 15.46
CA LEU A 342 10.42 1.28 14.33
C LEU A 342 10.68 -0.11 13.74
N GLU A 343 10.80 -1.16 14.55
CA GLU A 343 11.01 -2.52 14.04
C GLU A 343 9.80 -3.05 13.28
N GLN A 344 8.58 -2.75 13.73
CA GLN A 344 7.34 -3.13 13.04
C GLN A 344 7.25 -2.46 11.67
N ALA A 345 7.51 -1.15 11.61
CA ALA A 345 7.54 -0.41 10.34
C ALA A 345 8.64 -0.94 9.39
N ALA A 346 9.85 -1.20 9.89
CA ALA A 346 10.95 -1.74 9.07
C ALA A 346 10.63 -3.15 8.53
N ARG A 347 10.03 -4.03 9.36
CA ARG A 347 9.60 -5.36 8.92
C ARG A 347 8.49 -5.31 7.88
N TYR A 348 7.58 -4.33 8.00
CA TYR A 348 6.59 -4.08 6.96
C TYR A 348 7.24 -3.70 5.63
N LEU A 349 8.16 -2.72 5.61
CA LEU A 349 8.87 -2.34 4.38
C LEU A 349 9.55 -3.55 3.71
N ALA A 350 10.21 -4.39 4.53
CA ALA A 350 10.84 -5.61 4.06
C ALA A 350 9.85 -6.64 3.50
N SER A 351 8.63 -6.74 4.04
CA SER A 351 7.60 -7.69 3.58
C SER A 351 6.91 -7.25 2.30
N VAL A 352 6.96 -5.96 1.96
CA VAL A 352 6.47 -5.41 0.67
C VAL A 352 7.59 -5.09 -0.33
N HIS A 353 8.81 -5.58 -0.08
CA HIS A 353 10.00 -5.41 -0.93
C HIS A 353 10.35 -3.95 -1.22
N VAL A 354 10.33 -3.11 -0.19
CA VAL A 354 10.72 -1.70 -0.25
C VAL A 354 12.00 -1.48 0.56
N PRO A 355 13.13 -1.10 -0.08
CA PRO A 355 14.39 -0.83 0.60
C PRO A 355 14.26 0.32 1.59
N LEU A 356 14.85 0.13 2.78
CA LEU A 356 14.97 1.15 3.81
C LEU A 356 16.40 1.67 3.91
N PHE A 357 16.62 2.93 3.54
CA PHE A 357 17.82 3.67 3.90
C PHE A 357 17.58 4.39 5.22
N LEU A 358 18.57 4.36 6.11
CA LEU A 358 18.48 5.00 7.41
C LEU A 358 19.67 5.94 7.61
N TRP A 359 19.38 7.15 8.08
CA TRP A 359 20.38 8.13 8.46
C TRP A 359 20.16 8.64 9.88
N THR A 360 21.24 8.73 10.65
CA THR A 360 21.28 9.38 11.97
C THR A 360 22.34 10.49 12.03
N PRO A 361 22.24 11.44 12.98
CA PRO A 361 23.26 12.48 13.18
C PRO A 361 24.66 11.96 13.49
N ASP A 362 24.76 10.82 14.17
CA ASP A 362 26.00 10.27 14.70
C ASP A 362 25.87 8.76 15.01
N ASP A 363 27.01 8.09 15.17
CA ASP A 363 27.11 6.66 15.47
C ASP A 363 26.51 6.30 16.83
N ALA A 364 26.56 7.21 17.80
CA ALA A 364 25.97 7.00 19.13
C ALA A 364 24.43 6.93 19.06
N THR A 365 23.82 7.69 18.17
CA THR A 365 22.39 7.61 17.86
C THR A 365 22.08 6.32 17.12
N LEU A 366 22.89 5.96 16.12
CA LEU A 366 22.70 4.73 15.36
C LEU A 366 22.80 3.49 16.27
N GLY A 367 23.79 3.43 17.16
CA GLY A 367 24.00 2.31 18.09
C GLY A 367 22.93 2.15 19.16
N ARG A 368 22.01 3.12 19.30
CA ARG A 368 20.84 3.03 20.18
C ARG A 368 19.58 2.52 19.47
N LEU A 369 19.60 2.45 18.14
CA LEU A 369 18.47 1.93 17.38
C LEU A 369 18.46 0.39 17.48
N PRO A 370 17.26 -0.21 17.51
CA PRO A 370 17.14 -1.67 17.47
C PRO A 370 17.66 -2.21 16.13
N PRO A 371 18.02 -3.51 16.07
CA PRO A 371 18.41 -4.13 14.81
C PRO A 371 17.25 -4.09 13.82
N LEU A 372 17.46 -3.44 12.67
CA LEU A 372 16.44 -3.28 11.63
C LEU A 372 16.73 -4.23 10.47
N PRO A 373 15.85 -5.20 10.17
CA PRO A 373 16.04 -6.12 9.06
C PRO A 373 16.16 -5.36 7.73
N ARG A 374 17.20 -5.67 6.93
CA ARG A 374 17.42 -5.15 5.56
C ARG A 374 17.56 -3.63 5.44
N ALA A 375 17.58 -2.89 6.55
CA ALA A 375 17.89 -1.47 6.54
C ALA A 375 19.37 -1.23 6.19
N ARG A 376 19.65 -0.12 5.51
CA ARG A 376 21.00 0.35 5.18
C ARG A 376 21.33 1.56 6.06
N PRO A 377 21.86 1.35 7.29
CA PRO A 377 22.15 2.42 8.21
C PRO A 377 23.41 3.20 7.81
N THR A 378 23.34 4.51 7.97
CA THR A 378 24.44 5.46 7.80
C THR A 378 24.34 6.55 8.87
N SER A 379 25.43 7.25 9.14
CA SER A 379 25.47 8.28 10.18
C SER A 379 26.33 9.48 9.79
N GLY A 380 25.98 10.64 10.35
CA GLY A 380 26.77 11.86 10.24
C GLY A 380 26.97 12.37 8.81
N ALA A 381 27.99 13.21 8.64
CA ALA A 381 28.26 13.89 7.37
C ALA A 381 28.65 12.91 6.26
N ARG A 382 29.56 11.96 6.54
CA ARG A 382 30.01 10.96 5.57
C ARG A 382 28.89 10.01 5.17
N GLY A 383 28.03 9.61 6.11
CA GLY A 383 26.87 8.78 5.81
C GLY A 383 25.88 9.51 4.91
N LEU A 384 25.65 10.80 5.13
CA LEU A 384 24.78 11.60 4.28
C LEU A 384 25.35 11.73 2.86
N GLU A 385 26.66 11.98 2.73
CA GLU A 385 27.36 11.96 1.43
C GLU A 385 27.17 10.62 0.72
N ALA A 386 27.39 9.50 1.42
CA ALA A 386 27.21 8.16 0.87
C ALA A 386 25.78 7.88 0.38
N LEU A 387 24.76 8.43 1.06
CA LEU A 387 23.36 8.27 0.64
C LEU A 387 23.03 8.99 -0.68
N VAL A 388 23.68 10.12 -0.95
CA VAL A 388 23.49 10.88 -2.19
C VAL A 388 23.89 10.06 -3.41
N ASP A 389 24.86 9.14 -3.26
CA ASP A 389 25.30 8.23 -4.32
C ASP A 389 24.55 6.88 -4.27
N ALA A 390 24.34 6.33 -3.08
CA ALA A 390 23.79 4.98 -2.92
C ALA A 390 22.30 4.89 -3.32
N ILE A 391 21.50 5.92 -3.04
CA ILE A 391 20.06 5.88 -3.33
C ILE A 391 19.78 5.87 -4.84
N PRO A 392 20.31 6.81 -5.66
CA PRO A 392 20.11 6.76 -7.11
C PRO A 392 20.57 5.45 -7.73
N HIS A 393 21.72 4.93 -7.29
CA HIS A 393 22.23 3.65 -7.79
C HIS A 393 21.30 2.48 -7.43
N ALA A 394 20.80 2.44 -6.20
CA ALA A 394 19.89 1.39 -5.75
C ALA A 394 18.51 1.46 -6.43
N LEU A 395 18.06 2.65 -6.86
CA LEU A 395 16.85 2.81 -7.66
C LEU A 395 17.08 2.37 -9.11
N ALA A 396 18.19 2.80 -9.71
CA ALA A 396 18.56 2.44 -11.08
C ALA A 396 18.84 0.94 -11.25
N SER A 397 19.22 0.25 -10.17
CA SER A 397 19.43 -1.19 -10.18
C SER A 397 18.14 -2.02 -10.06
N GLN A 398 16.95 -1.43 -10.01
CA GLN A 398 15.70 -2.19 -9.89
C GLN A 398 15.00 -2.31 -11.24
N THR A 399 14.45 -3.49 -11.49
CA THR A 399 13.46 -3.75 -12.54
C THR A 399 12.17 -4.19 -11.88
N ILE A 400 11.04 -3.70 -12.38
CA ILE A 400 9.72 -4.17 -11.93
C ILE A 400 9.26 -5.28 -12.86
N VAL A 401 9.04 -6.45 -12.28
CA VAL A 401 8.51 -7.64 -12.95
C VAL A 401 7.02 -7.74 -12.64
N TRP A 402 6.21 -7.82 -13.69
CA TRP A 402 4.76 -8.01 -13.57
C TRP A 402 4.45 -9.49 -13.66
N LEU A 403 3.95 -10.07 -12.57
CA LEU A 403 3.51 -11.46 -12.52
C LEU A 403 2.01 -11.54 -12.70
N GLU A 404 1.52 -12.55 -13.41
CA GLU A 404 0.09 -12.80 -13.57
C GLU A 404 -0.54 -13.28 -12.25
N GLY A 405 -1.64 -12.63 -11.86
CA GLY A 405 -2.38 -12.91 -10.64
C GLY A 405 -2.22 -11.85 -9.54
N GLU A 406 -3.07 -11.95 -8.52
CA GLU A 406 -2.97 -11.16 -7.28
C GLU A 406 -2.24 -11.95 -6.19
N HIS A 407 -1.00 -11.54 -5.92
CA HIS A 407 -0.13 -12.18 -4.94
C HIS A 407 0.19 -11.21 -3.81
N LEU A 408 0.41 -11.75 -2.61
CA LEU A 408 1.10 -11.00 -1.57
C LEU A 408 2.60 -11.00 -1.91
N PRO A 409 3.33 -9.89 -1.71
CA PRO A 409 4.75 -9.85 -2.02
C PRO A 409 5.56 -10.93 -1.26
N ALA A 410 5.17 -11.25 -0.03
CA ALA A 410 5.81 -12.27 0.80
C ALA A 410 5.58 -13.71 0.32
N GLU A 411 4.56 -13.98 -0.50
CA GLU A 411 4.27 -15.30 -1.08
C GLU A 411 5.20 -15.63 -2.26
N ILE A 412 5.93 -14.63 -2.77
CA ILE A 412 6.72 -14.74 -3.99
C ILE A 412 8.17 -15.03 -3.62
N ALA A 413 8.70 -16.12 -4.17
CA ALA A 413 10.10 -16.50 -4.04
C ALA A 413 10.80 -16.49 -5.41
N VAL A 414 12.11 -16.29 -5.41
CA VAL A 414 12.95 -16.51 -6.59
C VAL A 414 13.32 -17.99 -6.64
N SER A 415 13.19 -18.60 -7.81
CA SER A 415 13.56 -19.99 -8.04
C SER A 415 15.06 -20.20 -7.79
N PRO A 416 15.47 -21.35 -7.21
CA PRO A 416 16.88 -21.72 -7.11
C PRO A 416 17.60 -21.80 -8.47
N THR A 417 16.84 -21.95 -9.56
CA THR A 417 17.36 -22.02 -10.94
C THR A 417 17.43 -20.64 -11.63
N ALA A 418 17.11 -19.57 -10.91
CA ALA A 418 17.14 -18.22 -11.46
C ALA A 418 18.57 -17.80 -11.88
N PRO A 419 18.71 -16.92 -12.88
CA PRO A 419 19.99 -16.35 -13.25
C PRO A 419 20.72 -15.68 -12.07
N PRO A 420 22.06 -15.76 -12.01
CA PRO A 420 22.83 -15.06 -10.99
C PRO A 420 22.52 -13.56 -10.95
N GLY A 421 22.36 -13.02 -9.74
CA GLY A 421 22.05 -11.60 -9.53
C GLY A 421 20.58 -11.22 -9.65
N LEU A 422 19.68 -12.17 -9.98
CA LEU A 422 18.24 -11.96 -9.83
C LEU A 422 17.85 -12.16 -8.36
N GLU A 423 17.58 -11.07 -7.66
CA GLU A 423 17.08 -11.12 -6.29
C GLU A 423 15.85 -10.23 -6.15
N LEU A 424 14.92 -10.61 -5.27
CA LEU A 424 13.89 -9.66 -4.83
C LEU A 424 14.60 -8.48 -4.17
N VAL A 425 14.12 -7.27 -4.44
CA VAL A 425 14.63 -6.08 -3.75
C VAL A 425 14.29 -6.17 -2.27
N ARG A 426 15.24 -5.78 -1.42
CA ARG A 426 15.21 -5.96 0.03
C ARG A 426 15.56 -4.67 0.76
#